data_AF-A0A8H8DEV3-F1
#
_entry.id   AF-A0A8H8DEV3-F1
#
_cell.length_a   1.000
_cell.length_b   1.000
_cell.length_c   1.000
_cell.angle_alpha   90.00
_cell.angle_beta   90.00
_cell.angle_gamma   90.00
#
_symmetry.space_group_name_H-M   'P 1'
#
loop_
_entity.id
_entity.type
_entity.pdbx_description
1 polymer ?
#
loop_
_entity_poly.entity_id
_entity_poly.type
_entity_poly.pdbx_seq_one_letter_code
_entity_poly.pdbx_strand_id
1 'polypeptide(L)'
;MLPVLTPTPQPRFQRNSEVLKVKHRKTSKVYAMKRFRKHFNSFEEVEGLREIQALRRLKPHQNIVDLVDVILCVQADASGF
;
A
#
# COMPACT_ATOMS: atom_id res chain seq x y z
N MET A 1 24.52 6.97 43.92
CA MET A 1 24.23 7.60 42.62
C MET A 1 23.45 6.62 41.78
N LEU A 2 22.23 6.95 41.35
CA LEU A 2 21.39 6.06 40.54
C LEU A 2 21.66 6.32 39.04
N PRO A 3 21.67 5.28 38.18
CA PRO A 3 21.87 5.45 36.76
C PRO A 3 20.65 6.13 36.13
N VAL A 4 20.91 7.22 35.41
CA VAL A 4 19.91 7.91 34.59
C VAL A 4 19.50 6.99 33.46
N LEU A 5 18.25 6.54 33.45
CA LEU A 5 17.65 5.83 32.32
C LEU A 5 17.54 6.81 31.15
N THR A 6 18.46 6.74 30.20
CA THR A 6 18.31 7.48 28.94
C THR A 6 17.11 6.92 28.18
N PRO A 7 16.18 7.75 27.70
CA PRO A 7 15.05 7.27 26.92
C PRO A 7 15.56 6.58 25.65
N THR A 8 15.33 5.28 25.55
CA THR A 8 15.62 4.49 24.35
C THR A 8 14.78 5.08 23.21
N PRO A 9 15.36 5.39 22.03
CA PRO A 9 14.58 5.85 20.90
C PRO A 9 13.59 4.75 20.53
N GLN A 10 12.31 4.97 20.85
CA GLN A 10 11.26 4.06 20.43
C GLN A 10 11.28 4.01 18.91
N PRO A 11 11.25 2.81 18.28
CA PRO A 11 11.16 2.72 16.84
C PRO A 11 9.90 3.48 16.42
N ARG A 12 10.07 4.59 15.71
CA ARG A 12 8.97 5.19 14.97
C ARG A 12 8.42 4.08 14.10
N PHE A 13 7.21 3.62 14.39
CA PHE A 13 6.47 2.72 13.52
C PHE A 13 6.31 3.43 12.17
N GLN A 14 7.29 3.26 11.30
CA GLN A 14 7.24 3.76 9.94
C GLN A 14 6.15 2.94 9.26
N ARG A 15 4.98 3.54 9.00
CA ARG A 15 3.92 2.84 8.29
C ARG A 15 4.45 2.41 6.93
N ASN A 16 4.46 1.11 6.66
CA ASN A 16 4.95 0.50 5.42
C ASN A 16 4.05 0.79 4.20
N SER A 17 2.88 1.40 4.43
CA SER A 17 1.93 1.83 3.42
C SER A 17 1.10 3.02 3.90
N GLU A 18 0.46 3.70 2.96
CA GLU A 18 -0.50 4.77 3.21
C GLU A 18 -1.80 4.53 2.42
N VAL A 19 -2.90 5.13 2.87
CA VAL A 19 -4.19 5.06 2.18
C VAL A 19 -4.60 6.45 1.75
N LEU A 20 -4.90 6.62 0.47
CA LEU A 20 -5.27 7.87 -0.17
C LEU A 20 -6.72 7.80 -0.66
N LYS A 21 -7.47 8.89 -0.48
CA LYS A 21 -8.77 9.07 -1.16
C LYS A 21 -8.47 9.50 -2.59
N VAL A 22 -8.89 8.71 -3.57
CA VAL A 22 -8.68 8.98 -5.00
C VAL A 22 -10.00 9.12 -5.72
N LYS A 23 -10.01 9.89 -6.80
CA LYS A 23 -11.19 10.07 -7.66
C LYS A 23 -10.85 9.60 -9.07
N HIS A 24 -11.63 8.67 -9.61
CA HIS A 24 -11.44 8.22 -10.98
C HIS A 24 -11.78 9.35 -11.96
N ARG A 25 -10.84 9.68 -12.84
CA ARG A 25 -10.91 10.90 -13.67
C ARG A 25 -12.12 10.93 -14.60
N LYS A 26 -12.50 9.78 -15.17
CA LYS A 26 -13.60 9.70 -16.15
C LYS A 26 -14.97 9.56 -15.50
N THR A 27 -15.09 8.73 -14.47
CA THR A 27 -16.38 8.38 -13.85
C THR A 27 -16.70 9.20 -12.61
N SER A 28 -15.75 10.01 -12.12
CA SER A 28 -15.86 10.75 -10.87
C SER A 28 -16.12 9.91 -9.61
N LYS A 29 -16.08 8.58 -9.69
CA LYS A 29 -16.21 7.68 -8.54
C LYS A 29 -15.01 7.82 -7.60
N VAL A 30 -15.27 7.74 -6.30
CA VAL A 30 -14.26 7.87 -5.24
C VAL A 30 -13.85 6.48 -4.77
N TYR A 31 -12.55 6.28 -4.58
CA TYR A 31 -11.97 5.02 -4.10
C TYR A 31 -10.94 5.28 -2.99
N ALA A 32 -10.64 4.24 -2.23
CA ALA A 32 -9.47 4.21 -1.35
C ALA A 32 -8.34 3.47 -2.09
N MET A 33 -7.17 4.10 -2.19
CA MET A 33 -5.97 3.51 -2.77
C MET A 33 -4.95 3.28 -1.67
N LYS A 34 -4.58 2.02 -1.44
CA LYS A 34 -3.48 1.66 -0.54
C LYS A 34 -2.17 1.62 -1.32
N ARG A 35 -1.26 2.54 -1.01
CA ARG A 35 0.07 2.63 -1.62
C ARG A 35 1.12 2.06 -0.67
N PHE A 36 1.89 1.10 -1.13
CA PHE A 36 3.05 0.58 -0.40
C PHE A 36 4.27 1.45 -0.65
N ARG A 37 5.09 1.66 0.39
CA ARG A 37 6.35 2.40 0.28
C ARG A 37 7.49 1.54 -0.28
N LYS A 38 7.35 0.22 -0.20
CA LYS A 38 8.27 -0.75 -0.81
C LYS A 38 8.10 -0.71 -2.33
N HIS A 39 9.21 -0.77 -3.06
CA HIS A 39 9.23 -0.96 -4.51
C HIS A 39 9.04 -2.44 -4.84
N PHE A 40 8.19 -2.72 -5.82
CA PHE A 40 7.95 -4.06 -6.35
C PHE A 40 8.50 -4.10 -7.78
N ASN A 41 9.20 -5.18 -8.12
CA ASN A 41 9.84 -5.29 -9.43
C ASN A 41 8.90 -5.90 -10.48
N SER A 42 7.90 -6.68 -10.05
CA SER A 42 6.96 -7.35 -10.92
C SER A 42 5.56 -7.42 -10.31
N PHE A 43 4.57 -7.63 -11.16
CA PHE A 43 3.19 -7.84 -10.71
C PHE A 43 3.04 -9.15 -9.93
N GLU A 44 3.86 -10.17 -10.24
CA GLU A 44 3.91 -11.45 -9.51
C GLU A 44 4.29 -11.25 -8.04
N GLU A 45 5.24 -10.35 -7.75
CA GLU A 45 5.61 -10.00 -6.38
C GLU A 45 4.43 -9.34 -5.62
N VAL A 46 3.65 -8.52 -6.33
CA VAL A 46 2.45 -7.86 -5.77
C VAL A 46 1.34 -8.87 -5.51
N GLU A 47 1.09 -9.80 -6.44
CA GLU A 47 0.14 -10.90 -6.27
C GLU A 47 0.58 -11.90 -5.17
N GLY A 48 1.87 -11.93 -4.83
CA GLY A 48 2.41 -12.64 -3.68
C GLY A 48 1.99 -12.06 -2.31
N LEU A 49 1.50 -10.82 -2.26
CA LEU A 49 1.10 -10.18 -1.01
C LEU A 49 -0.13 -10.86 -0.40
N ARG A 50 -0.05 -11.20 0.89
CA ARG A 50 -1.17 -11.80 1.64
C ARG A 50 -2.47 -11.01 1.53
N GLU A 51 -2.36 -9.68 1.48
CA GLU A 51 -3.53 -8.80 1.32
C GLU A 51 -4.21 -8.96 -0.04
N ILE A 52 -3.43 -9.04 -1.13
CA ILE A 52 -3.95 -9.23 -2.48
C ILE A 52 -4.53 -10.64 -2.62
N GLN A 53 -3.80 -11.66 -2.17
CA GLN A 53 -4.29 -13.04 -2.20
C GLN A 53 -5.59 -13.23 -1.42
N ALA A 54 -5.72 -12.61 -0.25
CA ALA A 54 -6.94 -12.68 0.54
C ALA A 54 -8.12 -12.06 -0.23
N LEU A 55 -7.96 -10.83 -0.74
CA LEU A 55 -9.04 -10.14 -1.44
C LEU A 55 -9.43 -10.80 -2.76
N ARG A 56 -8.48 -11.43 -3.48
CA ARG A 56 -8.76 -12.21 -4.70
C ARG A 56 -9.53 -13.51 -4.42
N ARG A 57 -9.30 -14.14 -3.26
CA ARG A 57 -9.96 -15.41 -2.87
C ARG A 57 -11.32 -15.19 -2.21
N LEU A 58 -11.52 -14.04 -1.58
CA LEU A 58 -12.79 -13.69 -0.95
C LEU A 58 -13.83 -13.34 -2.01
N LYS A 59 -15.07 -13.79 -1.79
CA LYS A 59 -16.21 -13.34 -2.61
C LYS A 59 -16.60 -11.91 -2.21
N PRO A 60 -17.08 -11.08 -3.14
CA PRO A 60 -17.64 -9.77 -2.82
C PRO A 60 -18.73 -9.90 -1.75
N HIS A 61 -18.62 -9.10 -0.70
CA HIS A 61 -19.54 -9.14 0.44
C HIS A 61 -19.68 -7.75 1.05
N GLN A 62 -20.87 -7.38 1.52
CA GLN A 62 -21.16 -6.03 2.03
C GLN A 62 -20.23 -5.58 3.17
N ASN A 63 -19.74 -6.54 3.97
CA ASN A 63 -18.86 -6.29 5.12
C ASN A 63 -17.36 -6.44 4.81
N ILE A 64 -16.99 -6.65 3.54
CA ILE A 64 -15.61 -6.81 3.10
C ILE A 64 -15.33 -5.77 2.02
N VAL A 65 -14.18 -5.13 2.07
CA VAL A 65 -13.79 -4.18 1.03
C VAL A 65 -13.46 -4.91 -0.27
N ASP A 66 -13.99 -4.42 -1.38
CA ASP A 66 -13.70 -5.00 -2.69
C ASP A 66 -12.35 -4.51 -3.23
N LEU A 67 -11.56 -5.44 -3.77
CA LEU A 67 -10.38 -5.10 -4.57
C LEU A 67 -10.82 -4.70 -5.96
N VAL A 68 -10.80 -3.39 -6.25
CA VAL A 68 -11.21 -2.85 -7.54
C VAL A 68 -10.13 -3.07 -8.60
N ASP A 69 -8.88 -2.73 -8.28
CA ASP A 69 -7.77 -2.83 -9.22
C ASP A 69 -6.43 -2.88 -8.47
N VAL A 70 -5.38 -3.36 -9.15
CA VAL A 70 -3.99 -3.39 -8.65
C VAL A 70 -3.12 -2.68 -9.67
N ILE A 71 -2.47 -1.59 -9.25
CA ILE A 71 -1.65 -0.74 -10.12
C ILE A 71 -0.19 -0.85 -9.68
N LEU A 72 0.66 -1.33 -10.59
CA LEU A 72 2.10 -1.27 -10.43
C LEU A 72 2.64 -0.06 -11.19
N CYS A 73 3.13 0.95 -10.46
CA CYS A 73 3.82 2.06 -11.09
C CYS A 73 5.23 1.59 -11.47
N VAL A 74 5.44 1.29 -12.76
CA VAL A 74 6.80 1.22 -13.30
C VAL A 74 7.39 2.62 -13.17
N GLN A 75 8.52 2.69 -12.47
CA GLN A 75 9.28 3.92 -12.36
C GLN A 75 9.70 4.26 -13.79
N ALA A 76 9.14 5.33 -14.36
CA ALA A 76 9.64 5.86 -15.61
C ALA A 76 11.11 6.21 -15.35
N ASP A 77 11.99 5.44 -15.94
CA ASP A 77 13.37 5.77 -16.12
C ASP A 77 13.41 7.18 -16.70
N ALA A 78 13.93 8.12 -15.90
CA ALA A 78 14.09 9.52 -16.26
C ALA A 78 15.22 9.70 -17.29
N SER A 79 15.27 8.82 -18.29
CA SER A 79 16.21 8.83 -19.41
C SER A 79 15.41 9.01 -20.69
N GLY A 80 15.20 10.27 -21.06
CA GLY A 80 14.48 10.63 -22.29
C GLY A 80 14.17 12.11 -22.46
N PHE A 81 15.05 13.00 -21.97
CA PHE A 81 15.23 14.35 -22.51
C PHE A 81 16.69 14.51 -22.90
#